data_AF-N9KRL9-F1
#
_entry.id   AF-N9KRL9-F1
#
_cell.length_a   1.000
_cell.length_b   1.000
_cell.length_c   1.000
_cell.angle_alpha   90.00
_cell.angle_beta   90.00
_cell.angle_gamma   90.00
#
_symmetry.space_group_name_H-M   'P 1'
#
loop_
_entity.id
_entity.type
_entity.pdbx_description
1 polymer ?
#
loop_
_entity_poly.entity_id
_entity_poly.type
_entity_poly.pdbx_seq_one_letter_code
_entity_poly.pdbx_strand_id
1 'polypeptide(L)'
;MQQTPEFKEKAKLTQIAMKDMFYVLFGTAYMHQYFDLVMVLFSIILALIVPYEGLFITSQSQGMTNYHRWLYDVFVIVNTFLGFVIFYMLKHQKYNIEVKQKWRVYITAHAQFKFHRYLKVQEKGKKPLMHTRFGEYFFVLITIIFLLRYIH
;
A
#
# COMPACT_ATOMS: atom_id res chain seq x y z
N MET A 1 -18.14 -2.09 -14.31
CA MET A 1 -17.08 -2.14 -15.34
C MET A 1 -16.94 -3.58 -15.83
N GLN A 2 -17.29 -3.89 -17.09
CA GLN A 2 -16.96 -5.20 -17.66
C GLN A 2 -15.43 -5.27 -17.85
N GLN A 3 -14.77 -6.11 -17.07
CA GLN A 3 -13.33 -6.36 -17.16
C GLN A 3 -13.07 -7.25 -18.39
N THR A 4 -12.32 -6.72 -19.36
CA THR A 4 -11.84 -7.48 -20.53
C THR A 4 -11.03 -8.70 -20.08
N PRO A 5 -11.08 -9.84 -20.80
CA PRO A 5 -10.41 -11.09 -20.39
C PRO A 5 -8.90 -10.90 -20.11
N GLU A 6 -8.19 -10.11 -20.92
CA GLU A 6 -6.78 -9.76 -20.66
C GLU A 6 -6.55 -9.02 -19.34
N PHE A 7 -7.51 -8.20 -18.91
CA PHE A 7 -7.40 -7.47 -17.64
C PHE A 7 -7.52 -8.43 -16.45
N LYS A 8 -8.42 -9.41 -16.55
CA LYS A 8 -8.56 -10.46 -15.53
C LYS A 8 -7.32 -11.34 -15.46
N GLU A 9 -6.71 -11.64 -16.59
CA GLU A 9 -5.48 -12.44 -16.66
C GLU A 9 -4.29 -11.71 -16.04
N LYS A 10 -4.04 -10.45 -16.42
CA LYS A 10 -2.97 -9.63 -15.81
C LYS A 10 -3.19 -9.38 -14.31
N ALA A 11 -4.44 -9.22 -13.88
CA ALA A 11 -4.78 -9.12 -12.46
C ALA A 11 -4.46 -10.43 -11.70
N LYS A 12 -4.82 -11.59 -12.28
CA LYS A 12 -4.49 -12.90 -11.70
C LYS A 12 -2.98 -13.13 -11.61
N LEU A 13 -2.23 -12.82 -12.67
CA LEU A 13 -0.76 -12.93 -12.65
C LEU A 13 -0.13 -12.05 -11.57
N THR A 14 -0.63 -10.82 -11.40
CA THR A 14 -0.18 -9.93 -10.32
C THR A 14 -0.52 -10.50 -8.94
N GLN A 15 -1.70 -11.11 -8.78
CA GLN A 15 -2.12 -11.71 -7.51
C GLN A 15 -1.29 -12.95 -7.15
N ILE A 16 -0.94 -13.78 -8.14
CA ILE A 16 -0.05 -14.93 -7.95
C ILE A 16 1.34 -14.45 -7.55
N ALA A 17 1.91 -13.48 -8.28
CA ALA A 17 3.22 -12.91 -7.94
C ALA A 17 3.25 -12.26 -6.56
N MET A 18 2.13 -11.66 -6.12
CA MET A 18 1.98 -11.11 -4.77
C MET A 18 1.98 -12.22 -3.70
N LYS A 19 1.22 -13.30 -3.92
CA LYS A 19 1.16 -14.43 -3.00
C LYS A 19 2.51 -15.13 -2.86
N ASP A 20 3.22 -15.33 -3.96
CA ASP A 20 4.58 -15.88 -3.98
C ASP A 20 5.54 -14.99 -3.17
N MET A 21 5.45 -13.67 -3.37
CA MET A 21 6.28 -12.72 -2.63
C MET A 21 5.97 -12.78 -1.12
N PHE A 22 4.69 -12.85 -0.75
CA PHE A 22 4.31 -12.97 0.66
C PHE A 22 4.74 -14.29 1.28
N TYR A 23 4.63 -15.39 0.54
CA TYR A 23 5.11 -16.68 1.02
C TYR A 23 6.61 -16.66 1.31
N VAL A 24 7.42 -16.09 0.42
CA VAL A 24 8.87 -16.01 0.61
C VAL A 24 9.26 -15.02 1.73
N LEU A 25 8.51 -13.94 1.93
CA LEU A 25 8.79 -12.95 2.98
C LEU A 25 8.33 -13.37 4.39
N PHE A 26 7.20 -14.07 4.47
CA PHE A 26 6.48 -14.30 5.73
C PHE A 26 6.16 -15.77 6.00
N GLY A 27 6.53 -16.68 5.10
CA GLY A 27 6.16 -18.10 5.18
C GLY A 27 4.69 -18.38 4.86
N THR A 28 3.90 -17.38 4.44
CA THR A 28 2.47 -17.53 4.17
C THR A 28 1.97 -16.60 3.07
N ALA A 29 1.08 -17.12 2.21
CA ALA A 29 0.43 -16.35 1.15
C ALA A 29 -0.71 -15.44 1.66
N TYR A 30 -1.15 -15.64 2.90
CA TYR A 30 -2.35 -15.02 3.47
C TYR A 30 -2.05 -13.80 4.36
N MET A 31 -0.84 -13.24 4.28
CA MET A 31 -0.45 -12.07 5.08
C MET A 31 -1.39 -10.88 4.97
N HIS A 32 -1.99 -10.67 3.81
CA HIS A 32 -3.03 -9.65 3.63
C HIS A 32 -4.23 -9.87 4.57
N GLN A 33 -4.68 -11.12 4.74
CA GLN A 33 -5.81 -11.45 5.62
C GLN A 33 -5.44 -11.31 7.09
N TYR A 34 -4.21 -11.70 7.46
CA TYR A 34 -3.71 -11.49 8.81
C TYR A 34 -3.59 -10.01 9.14
N PHE A 35 -3.12 -9.20 8.18
CA PHE A 35 -3.09 -7.75 8.31
C PHE A 35 -4.50 -7.19 8.49
N ASP A 36 -5.46 -7.57 7.65
CA ASP A 36 -6.84 -7.12 7.75
C ASP A 36 -7.47 -7.46 9.12
N LEU A 37 -7.23 -8.68 9.62
CA LEU A 37 -7.70 -9.11 10.95
C LEU A 37 -7.09 -8.25 12.06
N VAL A 38 -5.77 -8.05 12.02
CA VAL A 38 -5.05 -7.20 13.00
C VAL A 38 -5.58 -5.77 12.95
N MET A 39 -5.85 -5.23 11.76
CA MET A 39 -6.39 -3.90 11.58
C MET A 39 -7.80 -3.74 12.17
N VAL A 40 -8.65 -4.75 12.00
CA VAL A 40 -9.99 -4.78 12.61
C VAL A 40 -9.87 -4.83 14.13
N LEU A 41 -9.03 -5.72 14.68
CA LEU A 41 -8.83 -5.83 16.12
C LEU A 41 -8.25 -4.55 16.72
N PHE A 42 -7.25 -3.97 16.07
CA PHE A 42 -6.65 -2.70 16.47
C PHE A 42 -7.67 -1.57 16.47
N SER A 43 -8.55 -1.52 15.46
CA SER A 43 -9.65 -0.55 15.41
C SER A 43 -10.64 -0.74 16.55
N ILE A 44 -10.99 -1.98 16.90
CA ILE A 44 -11.88 -2.26 18.04
C ILE A 44 -11.23 -1.81 19.36
N ILE A 45 -9.96 -2.16 19.58
CA ILE A 45 -9.22 -1.81 20.80
C ILE A 45 -9.11 -0.28 20.95
N LEU A 46 -8.72 0.41 19.88
CA LEU A 46 -8.65 1.87 19.92
C LEU A 46 -10.04 2.47 20.20
N ALA A 47 -11.12 1.92 19.63
CA ALA A 47 -12.46 2.47 19.82
C ALA A 47 -12.95 2.36 21.28
N LEU A 48 -12.39 1.41 22.05
CA LEU A 48 -12.67 1.27 23.48
C LEU A 48 -11.89 2.26 24.35
N ILE A 49 -10.76 2.76 23.88
CA ILE A 49 -9.79 3.54 24.69
C ILE A 49 -9.80 5.01 24.30
N VAL A 50 -10.02 5.33 23.03
CA VAL A 50 -9.89 6.67 22.45
C VAL A 50 -11.23 7.40 22.53
N PRO A 51 -11.27 8.63 23.05
CA PRO A 51 -12.49 9.44 23.07
C PRO A 51 -13.00 9.71 21.66
N TYR A 52 -14.32 9.90 21.55
CA TYR A 52 -15.06 10.05 20.30
C TYR A 52 -14.59 11.20 19.38
N GLU A 53 -13.75 12.09 19.90
CA GLU A 53 -13.19 13.23 19.20
C GLU A 53 -11.99 12.89 18.30
N GLY A 54 -11.47 11.65 18.33
CA GLY A 54 -10.32 11.24 17.52
C GLY A 54 -8.97 11.62 18.16
N LEU A 55 -7.88 11.06 17.61
CA LEU A 55 -6.52 11.15 18.14
C LEU A 55 -5.75 12.38 17.64
N PHE A 56 -6.01 12.84 16.41
CA PHE A 56 -5.28 13.94 15.79
C PHE A 56 -6.15 15.20 15.62
N ILE A 57 -5.58 16.35 15.95
CA ILE A 57 -6.27 17.66 15.82
C ILE A 57 -6.43 18.05 14.33
N THR A 58 -5.51 17.60 13.48
CA THR A 58 -5.46 17.88 12.03
C THR A 58 -6.53 17.17 11.20
N SER A 59 -7.32 16.26 11.80
CA SER A 59 -8.35 15.49 11.09
C SER A 59 -9.71 16.20 11.01
N GLN A 60 -9.75 17.52 11.25
CA GLN A 60 -10.95 18.34 11.08
C GLN A 60 -10.92 19.07 9.73
N SER A 61 -11.87 18.73 8.85
CA SER A 61 -12.17 19.51 7.64
C SER A 61 -13.69 19.72 7.51
N GLN A 62 -14.11 20.80 6.84
CA GLN A 62 -15.52 21.09 6.63
C GLN A 62 -16.18 19.95 5.83
N GLY A 63 -17.18 19.31 6.45
CA GLY A 63 -17.95 18.20 5.86
C GLY A 63 -17.48 16.79 6.26
N MET A 64 -16.46 16.67 7.12
CA MET A 64 -15.91 15.38 7.53
C MET A 64 -16.68 14.79 8.72
N THR A 65 -17.21 13.56 8.59
CA THR A 65 -17.89 12.88 9.70
C THR A 65 -16.88 12.23 10.66
N ASN A 66 -17.30 11.92 11.89
CA ASN A 66 -16.45 11.25 12.88
C ASN A 66 -15.93 9.89 12.41
N TYR A 67 -16.67 9.20 11.53
CA TYR A 67 -16.20 7.97 10.89
C TYR A 67 -14.99 8.21 9.96
N HIS A 68 -15.01 9.28 9.18
CA HIS A 68 -13.89 9.64 8.33
C HIS A 68 -12.66 10.02 9.17
N ARG A 69 -12.90 10.68 10.32
CA ARG A 69 -11.87 11.01 11.30
C ARG A 69 -11.21 9.77 11.90
N TRP A 70 -12.04 8.82 12.32
CA TRP A 70 -11.61 7.52 12.82
C TRP A 70 -10.72 6.75 11.82
N LEU A 71 -11.17 6.65 10.56
CA LEU A 71 -10.41 6.00 9.50
C LEU A 71 -9.06 6.68 9.26
N TYR A 72 -9.02 8.01 9.31
CA TYR A 72 -7.79 8.78 9.15
C TYR A 72 -6.80 8.49 10.28
N ASP A 73 -7.25 8.50 11.53
CA ASP A 73 -6.39 8.26 12.69
C ASP A 73 -5.79 6.85 12.68
N VAL A 74 -6.62 5.83 12.40
CA VAL A 74 -6.16 4.44 12.23
C VAL A 74 -5.17 4.34 11.06
N PHE A 75 -5.46 4.99 9.93
CA PHE A 75 -4.57 5.00 8.77
C PHE A 75 -3.21 5.62 9.09
N VAL A 76 -3.17 6.77 9.78
CA VAL A 76 -1.92 7.45 10.14
C VAL A 76 -1.07 6.57 11.05
N ILE A 77 -1.64 6.05 12.13
CA ILE A 77 -0.94 5.19 13.09
C ILE A 77 -0.33 3.99 12.38
N VAL A 78 -1.15 3.32 11.56
CA VAL A 78 -0.74 2.12 10.86
C VAL A 78 0.35 2.42 9.85
N ASN A 79 0.27 3.51 9.08
CA ASN A 79 1.34 3.86 8.14
C ASN A 79 2.65 4.21 8.84
N THR A 80 2.58 4.87 10.00
CA THR A 80 3.78 5.17 10.80
C THR A 80 4.49 3.89 11.21
N PHE A 81 3.78 2.89 11.72
CA PHE A 81 4.39 1.62 12.17
C PHE A 81 4.73 0.68 11.01
N LEU A 82 3.87 0.59 10.00
CA LEU A 82 4.04 -0.32 8.86
C LEU A 82 5.33 -0.04 8.10
N GLY A 83 5.72 1.24 7.95
CA GLY A 83 6.99 1.62 7.33
C GLY A 83 8.21 1.01 8.04
N PHE A 84 8.24 1.06 9.38
CA PHE A 84 9.33 0.48 10.17
C PHE A 84 9.34 -1.06 10.09
N VAL A 85 8.17 -1.70 10.15
CA VAL A 85 8.04 -3.16 10.02
C VAL A 85 8.57 -3.61 8.66
N ILE A 86 8.09 -2.99 7.57
CA ILE A 86 8.55 -3.31 6.21
C ILE A 86 10.06 -3.09 6.09
N PHE A 87 10.58 -1.97 6.59
CA PHE A 87 12.01 -1.69 6.53
C PHE A 87 12.84 -2.75 7.25
N TYR A 88 12.47 -3.11 8.48
CA TYR A 88 13.20 -4.09 9.27
C TYR A 88 13.18 -5.47 8.59
N MET A 89 12.02 -5.87 8.06
CA MET A 89 11.87 -7.13 7.34
C MET A 89 12.70 -7.18 6.05
N LEU A 90 12.66 -6.12 5.24
CA LEU A 90 13.47 -6.02 4.03
C LEU A 90 14.98 -6.00 4.36
N LYS A 91 15.38 -5.35 5.46
CA LYS A 91 16.76 -5.34 5.94
C LYS A 91 17.22 -6.76 6.31
N HIS A 92 16.37 -7.52 7.01
CA HIS A 92 16.66 -8.91 7.39
C HIS A 92 16.75 -9.85 6.18
N GLN A 93 15.99 -9.57 5.11
CA GLN A 93 15.95 -10.39 3.90
C GLN A 93 16.86 -9.86 2.76
N LYS A 94 17.69 -8.85 3.03
CA LYS A 94 18.51 -8.14 2.02
C LYS A 94 19.44 -9.08 1.22
N TYR A 95 19.94 -10.13 1.85
CA TYR A 95 20.89 -11.07 1.25
C TYR A 95 20.22 -12.32 0.67
N ASN A 96 18.91 -12.46 0.82
CA ASN A 96 18.19 -13.61 0.30
C ASN A 96 17.93 -13.45 -1.21
N ILE A 97 18.57 -14.30 -2.01
CA ILE A 97 18.49 -14.29 -3.47
C ILE A 97 17.06 -14.58 -3.96
N GLU A 98 16.35 -15.48 -3.29
CA GLU A 98 14.99 -15.88 -3.64
C GLU A 98 14.00 -14.71 -3.46
N VAL A 99 14.11 -13.99 -2.34
CA VAL A 99 13.34 -12.76 -2.06
C VAL A 99 13.56 -11.74 -3.17
N LYS A 100 14.82 -11.51 -3.56
CA LYS A 100 15.18 -10.52 -4.59
C LYS A 100 14.59 -10.88 -5.96
N GLN A 101 14.59 -12.16 -6.33
CA GLN A 101 14.02 -12.64 -7.58
C GLN A 101 12.49 -12.48 -7.58
N LYS A 102 11.82 -12.95 -6.54
CA LYS A 102 10.36 -12.84 -6.42
C LYS A 102 9.89 -11.38 -6.32
N TRP A 103 10.66 -10.51 -5.67
CA TRP A 103 10.40 -9.07 -5.61
C TRP A 103 10.41 -8.46 -7.00
N ARG A 104 11.43 -8.78 -7.81
CA ARG A 104 11.53 -8.27 -9.19
C ARG A 104 10.34 -8.73 -10.02
N VAL A 105 9.94 -10.01 -9.92
CA VAL A 105 8.78 -10.55 -10.63
C VAL A 105 7.49 -9.82 -10.21
N TYR A 106 7.27 -9.64 -8.91
CA TYR A 106 6.12 -8.93 -8.38
C TYR A 106 6.06 -7.47 -8.86
N ILE A 107 7.16 -6.73 -8.73
CA ILE A 107 7.22 -5.31 -9.13
C ILE A 107 6.97 -5.16 -10.64
N THR A 108 7.58 -6.02 -11.47
CA THR A 108 7.36 -5.99 -12.92
C THR A 108 5.90 -6.29 -13.27
N ALA A 109 5.30 -7.34 -12.69
CA ALA A 109 3.89 -7.68 -12.93
C ALA A 109 2.96 -6.55 -12.48
N HIS A 110 3.22 -5.97 -11.31
CA HIS A 110 2.44 -4.87 -10.76
C HIS A 110 2.54 -3.59 -11.62
N ALA A 111 3.75 -3.26 -12.10
CA ALA A 111 3.98 -2.13 -12.99
C ALA A 111 3.25 -2.31 -14.32
N GLN A 112 3.34 -3.50 -14.93
CA GLN A 112 2.63 -3.83 -16.18
C GLN A 112 1.11 -3.73 -16.01
N PHE A 113 0.57 -4.20 -14.89
CA PHE A 113 -0.85 -4.08 -14.59
C PHE A 113 -1.30 -2.63 -14.41
N LYS A 114 -0.56 -1.83 -13.62
CA LYS A 114 -0.85 -0.39 -13.44
C LYS A 114 -0.76 0.38 -14.75
N PHE A 115 0.25 0.11 -15.56
CA PHE A 115 0.43 0.75 -16.87
C PHE A 115 -0.72 0.39 -17.83
N HIS A 116 -1.13 -0.88 -17.87
CA HIS A 116 -2.26 -1.30 -18.69
C HIS A 116 -3.58 -0.66 -18.23
N ARG A 117 -3.79 -0.50 -16.91
CA ARG A 117 -4.92 0.24 -16.35
C ARG A 117 -4.86 1.71 -16.76
N TYR A 118 -3.69 2.32 -16.72
CA TYR A 118 -3.48 3.72 -17.10
C TYR A 118 -3.81 3.97 -18.57
N LEU A 119 -3.32 3.12 -19.49
CA LEU A 119 -3.66 3.19 -20.92
C LEU A 119 -5.17 3.08 -21.16
N LYS A 120 -5.84 2.09 -20.54
CA LYS A 120 -7.30 1.92 -20.67
C LYS A 120 -8.12 3.08 -20.11
N VAL A 121 -7.58 3.85 -19.17
CA VAL A 121 -8.25 5.03 -18.62
C VAL A 121 -8.05 6.24 -19.54
N GLN A 122 -6.86 6.38 -20.14
CA GLN A 122 -6.59 7.39 -21.16
C GLN A 122 -7.43 7.18 -22.43
N GLU A 123 -7.55 5.93 -22.92
CA GLU A 123 -8.40 5.58 -24.07
C GLU A 123 -9.87 5.97 -23.87
N LYS A 124 -10.34 6.01 -22.62
CA LYS A 124 -11.71 6.39 -22.26
C LYS A 124 -11.89 7.90 -22.09
N GLY A 125 -10.89 8.72 -22.43
CA GLY A 125 -10.93 10.18 -22.30
C GLY A 125 -11.05 10.67 -20.85
N LYS A 126 -10.91 9.78 -19.86
CA LYS A 126 -10.95 10.15 -18.44
C LYS A 126 -9.55 10.58 -18.06
N LYS A 127 -9.41 11.75 -17.42
CA LYS A 127 -8.15 12.12 -16.76
C LYS A 127 -7.81 10.97 -15.81
N PRO A 128 -6.75 10.19 -16.07
CA PRO A 128 -6.38 9.12 -15.17
C PRO A 128 -6.08 9.76 -13.84
N LEU A 129 -6.83 9.37 -12.81
CA LEU A 129 -6.78 9.93 -11.46
C LEU A 129 -5.34 10.06 -10.97
N MET A 130 -4.80 11.27 -11.14
CA MET A 130 -3.89 11.98 -10.25
C MET A 130 -4.28 13.44 -10.37
N HIS A 131 -5.31 13.82 -9.61
CA HIS A 131 -5.46 15.23 -9.32
C HIS A 131 -4.26 15.60 -8.45
N THR A 132 -3.38 16.40 -9.06
CA THR A 132 -2.20 17.10 -8.51
C THR A 132 -0.87 16.36 -8.66
N ARG A 133 -0.12 16.74 -9.72
CA ARG A 133 1.28 16.37 -10.01
C ARG A 133 2.21 16.52 -8.78
N PHE A 134 1.93 17.44 -7.86
CA PHE A 134 2.82 17.72 -6.73
C PHE A 134 2.94 16.61 -5.69
N GLY A 135 1.85 15.91 -5.35
CA GLY A 135 1.87 14.93 -4.25
C GLY A 135 2.74 13.71 -4.53
N GLU A 136 2.72 13.24 -5.77
CA GLU A 136 3.49 12.05 -6.16
C GLU A 136 4.95 12.34 -6.45
N TYR A 137 5.26 13.49 -7.06
CA TYR A 137 6.65 13.93 -7.15
C TYR A 137 7.23 14.16 -5.76
N PHE A 138 6.47 14.71 -4.82
CA PHE A 138 6.92 14.90 -3.45
C PHE A 138 7.16 13.58 -2.71
N PHE A 139 6.26 12.61 -2.85
CA PHE A 139 6.44 11.28 -2.25
C PHE A 139 7.64 10.53 -2.84
N VAL A 140 7.81 10.57 -4.17
CA VAL A 140 8.98 9.99 -4.85
C VAL A 140 10.27 10.71 -4.46
N LEU A 141 10.26 12.05 -4.36
CA LEU A 141 11.42 12.85 -3.95
C LEU A 141 11.81 12.56 -2.50
N ILE A 142 10.85 12.48 -1.57
CA ILE A 142 11.10 12.07 -0.18
C ILE A 142 11.68 10.66 -0.14
N THR A 143 11.12 9.72 -0.91
CA THR A 143 11.60 8.34 -0.94
C THR A 143 13.04 8.25 -1.46
N ILE A 144 13.38 9.04 -2.49
CA ILE A 144 14.74 9.12 -3.04
C ILE A 144 15.72 9.74 -2.02
N ILE A 145 15.34 10.83 -1.35
CA ILE A 145 16.17 11.48 -0.31
C ILE A 145 16.40 10.52 0.87
N PHE A 146 15.38 9.79 1.29
CA PHE A 146 15.47 8.82 2.38
C PHE A 146 16.38 7.64 2.03
N LEU A 147 16.33 7.17 0.78
CA LEU A 147 17.22 6.11 0.27
C LEU A 147 18.67 6.58 0.12
N LEU A 148 18.89 7.80 -0.38
CA LEU A 148 20.24 8.38 -0.52
C LEU A 148 20.93 8.57 0.85
N ARG A 149 20.18 8.97 1.88
CA ARG A 149 20.72 9.13 3.25
C ARG A 149 21.12 7.81 3.92
N TYR A 150 20.58 6.68 3.47
CA TYR A 150 20.87 5.33 4.01
C TYR A 150 21.93 4.56 3.20
N ILE A 151 22.42 5.15 2.10
CA ILE A 151 23.47 4.60 1.21
C ILE A 151 24.87 5.20 1.55
N HIS A 152 24.93 6.19 2.43
CA HIS A 152 26.14 6.58 3.18
C HIS A 152 26.05 6.05 4.61
#